data_AF-A0A833H0X4-F1
#
_entry.id   AF-A0A833H0X4-F1
#
_cell.length_a   1.000
_cell.length_b   1.000
_cell.length_c   1.000
_cell.angle_alpha   90.00
_cell.angle_beta   90.00
_cell.angle_gamma   90.00
#
_symmetry.space_group_name_H-M   'P 1'
#
loop_
_entity.id
_entity.type
_entity.pdbx_description
1 polymer ?
#
loop_
_entity_poly.entity_id
_entity_poly.type
_entity_poly.pdbx_seq_one_letter_code
_entity_poly.pdbx_strand_id
1 'polypeptide(L)'
;MSAQSFKDFEEVKHPVHEELAGYEGAKLGMWLFLATELLLFGVLFAGFGLFHAKFPNEFKLAHMSLDRIMGSINTVILILSSLTVALAIDSIQRGRKKLSMWMLATTIILASGFLIVKYFEYSGKFAHGIFPGNVAQIVLDHATHAYGPIPAQWEGQPIDKNGINLFFSFYFIMTGVHGLHVIIGMSVLTWVLIKMKNGEFSHWYYTPVENGGLYWHLVDLIWIYLFPLFYLIQ
;
A
#
# COMPACT_ATOMS: atom_id res chain seq x y z
N MET A 1 -46.59 -42.30 17.63
CA MET A 1 -45.66 -41.28 17.09
C MET A 1 -45.35 -40.33 18.23
N SER A 2 -44.24 -40.55 18.94
CA SER A 2 -43.88 -39.76 20.13
C SER A 2 -43.23 -38.43 19.71
N ALA A 3 -43.49 -37.39 20.50
CA ALA A 3 -42.95 -36.03 20.35
C ALA A 3 -41.41 -35.94 20.34
N GLN A 4 -40.70 -37.04 20.61
CA GLN A 4 -39.25 -37.15 20.47
C GLN A 4 -38.81 -37.02 19.00
N SER A 5 -39.56 -37.61 18.07
CA SER A 5 -39.21 -37.61 16.64
C SER A 5 -39.26 -36.22 16.00
N PHE A 6 -39.90 -35.23 16.63
CA PHE A 6 -39.95 -33.84 16.15
C PHE A 6 -38.83 -32.97 16.72
N LYS A 7 -38.24 -33.33 17.87
CA LYS A 7 -37.09 -32.62 18.46
C LYS A 7 -35.78 -32.92 17.73
N ASP A 8 -35.64 -34.12 17.17
CA ASP A 8 -34.44 -34.51 16.42
C ASP A 8 -34.30 -33.76 15.07
N PHE A 9 -35.34 -33.08 14.58
CA PHE A 9 -35.27 -32.20 13.41
C PHE A 9 -34.89 -30.75 13.74
N GLU A 10 -34.96 -30.33 15.00
CA GLU A 10 -34.68 -28.95 15.43
C GLU A 10 -33.22 -28.75 15.87
N GLU A 11 -32.49 -29.82 16.17
CA GLU A 11 -31.13 -29.78 16.75
C GLU A 11 -30.02 -30.22 15.79
N VAL A 12 -30.30 -30.34 14.49
CA VAL A 12 -29.25 -30.47 13.46
C VAL A 12 -28.95 -29.07 12.93
N LYS A 13 -28.20 -28.28 13.70
CA LYS A 13 -27.44 -27.15 13.12
C LYS A 13 -26.45 -27.76 12.13
N HIS A 14 -26.83 -27.80 10.85
CA HIS A 14 -25.96 -28.30 9.80
C HIS A 14 -24.66 -27.48 9.82
N PRO A 15 -23.47 -28.11 9.96
CA PRO A 15 -22.18 -27.42 10.09
C PRO A 15 -21.89 -26.46 8.91
N VAL A 16 -22.55 -26.70 7.77
CA VAL A 16 -22.47 -25.88 6.55
C VAL A 16 -23.02 -24.46 6.76
N HIS A 17 -24.06 -24.27 7.57
CA HIS A 17 -24.65 -22.94 7.79
C HIS A 17 -23.80 -22.05 8.70
N GLU A 18 -23.08 -22.63 9.65
CA GLU A 18 -22.16 -21.90 10.54
C GLU A 18 -20.87 -21.51 9.81
N GLU A 19 -20.37 -22.39 8.93
CA GLU A 19 -19.21 -22.13 8.07
C GLU A 19 -19.51 -21.04 7.01
N LEU A 20 -20.70 -21.06 6.39
CA LEU A 20 -21.15 -20.03 5.44
C LEU A 20 -21.32 -18.67 6.12
N ALA A 21 -21.96 -18.62 7.29
CA ALA A 21 -22.11 -17.38 8.05
C ALA A 21 -20.75 -16.80 8.50
N GLY A 22 -19.80 -17.67 8.85
CA GLY A 22 -18.42 -17.27 9.16
C GLY A 22 -17.67 -16.70 7.95
N TYR A 23 -17.84 -17.30 6.77
CA TYR A 23 -17.26 -16.80 5.51
C TYR A 23 -17.80 -15.41 5.15
N GLU A 24 -19.13 -15.24 5.14
CA GLU A 24 -19.78 -13.97 4.82
C GLU A 24 -19.41 -12.87 5.82
N GLY A 25 -19.39 -13.20 7.12
CA GLY A 25 -18.97 -12.27 8.16
C GLY A 25 -17.52 -11.82 8.00
N ALA A 26 -16.59 -12.75 7.72
CA ALA A 26 -15.18 -12.42 7.49
C ALA A 26 -14.99 -11.53 6.25
N LYS A 27 -15.74 -11.81 5.18
CA LYS A 27 -15.70 -11.02 3.94
C LYS A 27 -16.25 -9.61 4.16
N LEU A 28 -17.40 -9.48 4.83
CA LEU A 28 -18.00 -8.18 5.13
C LEU A 28 -17.10 -7.35 6.05
N GLY A 29 -16.50 -7.97 7.07
CA GLY A 29 -15.51 -7.32 7.94
C GLY A 29 -14.29 -6.83 7.15
N MET A 30 -13.79 -7.64 6.22
CA MET A 30 -12.69 -7.26 5.34
C MET A 30 -13.05 -6.06 4.46
N TRP A 31 -14.22 -6.05 3.82
CA TRP A 31 -14.68 -4.90 3.02
C TRP A 31 -14.83 -3.62 3.84
N LEU A 32 -15.38 -3.72 5.05
CA LEU A 32 -15.51 -2.57 5.95
C LEU A 32 -14.13 -2.00 6.32
N PHE A 33 -13.18 -2.88 6.66
CA PHE A 33 -11.80 -2.49 6.94
C PHE A 33 -11.12 -1.83 5.72
N LEU A 34 -11.28 -2.39 4.53
CA LEU A 34 -10.76 -1.79 3.29
C LEU A 34 -11.36 -0.40 3.04
N ALA A 35 -12.66 -0.21 3.32
CA ALA A 35 -13.32 1.07 3.18
C ALA A 35 -12.76 2.11 4.15
N THR A 36 -12.44 1.74 5.39
CA THR A 36 -11.82 2.66 6.35
C THR A 36 -10.42 3.09 5.94
N GLU A 37 -9.64 2.18 5.35
CA GLU A 37 -8.31 2.51 4.82
C GLU A 37 -8.40 3.43 3.58
N LEU A 38 -9.36 3.18 2.69
CA LEU A 38 -9.65 4.09 1.58
C LEU A 38 -10.05 5.49 2.06
N LEU A 39 -10.83 5.61 3.14
CA LEU A 39 -11.20 6.89 3.72
C LEU A 39 -9.98 7.61 4.34
N LEU A 40 -9.12 6.88 5.05
CA LEU A 40 -7.88 7.42 5.63
C LEU A 40 -7.01 8.08 4.55
N PHE A 41 -6.71 7.35 3.47
CA PHE A 41 -5.95 7.89 2.35
C PHE A 41 -6.74 8.95 1.57
N GLY A 42 -8.06 8.81 1.45
CA GLY A 42 -8.93 9.77 0.79
C GLY A 42 -8.84 11.17 1.41
N VAL A 43 -8.82 11.27 2.74
CA VAL A 43 -8.63 12.55 3.45
C VAL A 43 -7.25 13.13 3.19
N LEU A 44 -6.20 12.29 3.18
CA LEU A 44 -4.83 12.73 2.88
C LEU A 44 -4.68 13.23 1.44
N PHE A 45 -5.28 12.53 0.46
CA PHE A 45 -5.31 12.94 -0.94
C PHE A 45 -6.06 14.25 -1.13
N ALA A 46 -7.23 14.41 -0.50
CA ALA A 46 -7.99 15.65 -0.54
C ALA A 46 -7.20 16.82 0.07
N GLY A 47 -6.54 16.60 1.22
CA GLY A 47 -5.66 17.57 1.85
C GLY A 47 -4.52 18.00 0.92
N PHE A 48 -3.81 17.04 0.33
CA PHE A 48 -2.76 17.33 -0.65
C PHE A 48 -3.28 18.15 -1.83
N GLY A 49 -4.43 17.78 -2.40
CA GLY A 49 -5.05 18.50 -3.53
C GLY A 49 -5.40 19.95 -3.21
N LEU A 50 -5.92 20.22 -2.00
CA LEU A 50 -6.22 21.59 -1.56
C LEU A 50 -4.95 22.46 -1.44
N PHE A 51 -3.88 21.91 -0.87
CA PHE A 51 -2.61 22.65 -0.74
C PHE A 51 -1.85 22.78 -2.06
N HIS A 52 -1.97 21.78 -2.94
CA HIS A 52 -1.44 21.85 -4.31
C HIS A 52 -2.09 22.99 -5.10
N ALA A 53 -3.41 23.18 -4.96
CA ALA A 53 -4.12 24.30 -5.59
C ALA A 53 -3.75 25.66 -4.99
N LYS A 54 -3.36 25.70 -3.71
CA LYS A 54 -2.98 26.93 -2.99
C LYS A 54 -1.54 27.37 -3.25
N PHE A 55 -0.61 26.42 -3.41
CA PHE A 55 0.84 26.66 -3.57
C PHE A 55 1.39 25.99 -4.84
N PRO A 56 0.88 26.35 -6.04
CA PRO A 56 1.20 25.64 -7.27
C PRO A 56 2.69 25.73 -7.65
N ASN A 57 3.33 26.87 -7.39
CA ASN A 57 4.73 27.10 -7.76
C ASN A 57 5.69 26.32 -6.86
N GLU A 58 5.44 26.35 -5.55
CA GLU A 58 6.21 25.65 -4.54
C GLU A 58 6.09 24.13 -4.70
N PHE A 59 4.87 23.64 -4.95
CA PHE A 59 4.64 22.22 -5.19
C PHE A 59 5.36 21.79 -6.46
N LYS A 60 5.30 22.54 -7.56
CA LYS A 60 6.03 22.22 -8.79
C LYS A 60 7.53 22.07 -8.58
N LEU A 61 8.15 22.99 -7.83
CA LEU A 61 9.56 22.89 -7.45
C LEU A 61 9.84 21.60 -6.64
N ALA A 62 8.97 21.27 -5.69
CA ALA A 62 9.11 20.07 -4.89
C ALA A 62 8.91 18.77 -5.72
N HIS A 63 8.00 18.74 -6.69
CA HIS A 63 7.87 17.58 -7.61
C HIS A 63 9.11 17.37 -8.48
N MET A 64 9.76 18.45 -8.93
CA MET A 64 11.00 18.36 -9.72
C MET A 64 12.17 17.79 -8.90
N SER A 65 12.12 17.93 -7.59
CA SER A 65 13.11 17.41 -6.65
C SER A 65 13.04 15.88 -6.46
N LEU A 66 11.95 15.23 -6.87
CA LEU A 66 11.78 13.78 -6.70
C LEU A 66 12.39 12.98 -7.86
N ASP A 67 13.07 11.88 -7.53
CA ASP A 67 13.62 10.94 -8.51
C ASP A 67 12.51 10.07 -9.14
N ARG A 68 12.12 10.44 -10.37
CA ARG A 68 11.12 9.72 -11.17
C ARG A 68 11.53 8.30 -11.54
N ILE A 69 12.82 8.02 -11.69
CA ILE A 69 13.30 6.70 -12.14
C ILE A 69 13.14 5.70 -10.99
N MET A 70 13.55 6.08 -9.78
CA MET A 70 13.35 5.23 -8.60
C MET A 70 11.87 5.02 -8.28
N GLY A 71 11.03 6.06 -8.45
CA GLY A 71 9.58 5.94 -8.31
C GLY A 71 8.92 5.00 -9.33
N SER A 72 9.36 5.03 -10.59
CA SER A 72 8.80 4.19 -11.66
C SER A 72 9.21 2.73 -11.53
N ILE A 73 10.46 2.44 -11.15
CA ILE A 73 10.91 1.07 -10.83
C ILE A 73 10.03 0.46 -9.73
N ASN A 74 9.79 1.22 -8.64
CA ASN A 74 8.93 0.78 -7.54
C ASN A 74 7.50 0.46 -7.98
N THR A 75 6.94 1.27 -8.87
CA THR A 75 5.59 1.07 -9.40
C THR A 75 5.51 -0.21 -10.24
N VAL A 76 6.51 -0.48 -11.09
CA VAL A 76 6.58 -1.74 -11.84
C VAL A 76 6.68 -2.94 -10.90
N ILE A 77 7.53 -2.86 -9.87
CA ILE A 77 7.69 -3.92 -8.86
C ILE A 77 6.35 -4.22 -8.18
N LEU A 78 5.61 -3.19 -7.76
CA LEU A 78 4.35 -3.37 -7.04
C LEU A 78 3.24 -3.92 -7.94
N ILE A 79 3.09 -3.42 -9.16
CA ILE A 79 2.12 -3.97 -10.13
C ILE A 79 2.42 -5.45 -10.43
N LEU A 80 3.69 -5.81 -10.60
CA LEU A 80 4.09 -7.21 -10.79
C LEU A 80 3.77 -8.05 -9.55
N SER A 81 3.99 -7.51 -8.34
CA SER A 81 3.67 -8.20 -7.09
C SER A 81 2.15 -8.45 -6.94
N SER A 82 1.33 -7.48 -7.35
CA SER A 82 -0.12 -7.57 -7.33
C SER A 82 -0.61 -8.63 -8.32
N LEU A 83 -0.04 -8.68 -9.53
CA LEU A 83 -0.30 -9.74 -10.49
C LEU A 83 0.05 -11.13 -9.91
N THR A 84 1.19 -11.28 -9.24
CA THR A 84 1.56 -12.57 -8.64
C THR A 84 0.60 -13.01 -7.53
N VAL A 85 0.04 -12.09 -6.75
CA VAL A 85 -1.02 -12.42 -5.77
C VAL A 85 -2.30 -12.89 -6.46
N ALA A 86 -2.74 -12.21 -7.51
CA ALA A 86 -3.93 -12.64 -8.26
C ALA A 86 -3.75 -14.06 -8.84
N LEU A 87 -2.57 -14.33 -9.41
CA LEU A 87 -2.21 -15.67 -9.89
C LEU A 87 -2.10 -16.70 -8.76
N ALA A 88 -1.69 -16.30 -7.56
CA ALA A 88 -1.66 -17.18 -6.40
C ALA A 88 -3.07 -17.61 -5.98
N ILE A 89 -4.03 -16.69 -6.01
CA ILE A 89 -5.45 -16.96 -5.69
C ILE A 89 -6.06 -17.89 -6.76
N ASP A 90 -5.88 -17.60 -8.05
CA ASP A 90 -6.36 -18.50 -9.13
C ASP A 90 -5.73 -19.90 -9.01
N SER A 91 -4.43 -19.96 -8.71
CA SER A 91 -3.72 -21.24 -8.56
C SER A 91 -4.25 -22.09 -7.41
N ILE A 92 -4.61 -21.49 -6.27
CA ILE A 92 -5.17 -22.24 -5.14
C ILE A 92 -6.61 -22.70 -5.43
N GLN A 93 -7.41 -21.88 -6.13
CA GLN A 93 -8.76 -22.25 -6.58
C GLN A 93 -8.75 -23.41 -7.58
N ARG A 94 -7.69 -23.56 -8.38
CA ARG A 94 -7.47 -24.71 -9.30
C ARG A 94 -6.80 -25.92 -8.63
N GLY A 95 -6.65 -25.92 -7.31
CA GLY A 95 -5.99 -27.00 -6.55
C GLY A 95 -4.47 -27.08 -6.73
N ARG A 96 -3.84 -26.13 -7.43
CA ARG A 96 -2.39 -26.09 -7.67
C ARG A 96 -1.66 -25.41 -6.51
N LYS A 97 -1.72 -26.02 -5.32
CA LYS A 97 -1.16 -25.47 -4.08
C LYS A 97 0.33 -25.09 -4.18
N LYS A 98 1.16 -25.92 -4.83
CA LYS A 98 2.60 -25.63 -5.01
C LYS A 98 2.83 -24.36 -5.82
N LEU A 99 2.05 -24.15 -6.88
CA LEU A 99 2.16 -22.96 -7.72
C LEU A 99 1.75 -21.70 -6.94
N SER A 100 0.64 -21.78 -6.19
CA SER A 100 0.18 -20.69 -5.33
C SER A 100 1.23 -20.27 -4.29
N MET A 101 1.88 -21.24 -3.62
CA MET A 101 2.96 -20.94 -2.67
C MET A 101 4.15 -20.24 -3.33
N TRP A 102 4.55 -20.65 -4.53
CA TRP A 102 5.62 -19.98 -5.27
C TRP A 102 5.25 -18.55 -5.64
N MET A 103 4.01 -18.31 -6.09
CA MET A 103 3.53 -16.97 -6.45
C MET A 103 3.46 -16.03 -5.23
N LEU A 104 3.03 -16.52 -4.06
CA LEU A 104 3.06 -15.75 -2.81
C LEU A 104 4.49 -15.45 -2.36
N ALA A 105 5.42 -16.42 -2.47
CA ALA A 105 6.82 -16.19 -2.16
C ALA A 105 7.45 -15.14 -3.08
N THR A 106 7.18 -15.20 -4.38
CA THR A 106 7.60 -14.17 -5.35
C THR A 106 7.06 -12.80 -4.98
N THR A 107 5.80 -12.70 -4.57
CA THR A 107 5.19 -11.44 -4.11
C THR A 107 5.98 -10.84 -2.95
N ILE A 108 6.30 -11.63 -1.93
CA ILE A 108 7.05 -11.18 -0.75
C ILE A 108 8.46 -10.69 -1.13
N ILE A 109 9.12 -11.37 -2.07
CA ILE A 109 10.43 -10.95 -2.58
C ILE A 109 10.33 -9.61 -3.32
N LEU A 110 9.36 -9.45 -4.21
CA LEU A 110 9.12 -8.20 -4.93
C LEU A 110 8.82 -7.05 -3.96
N ALA A 111 7.94 -7.28 -2.98
CA ALA A 111 7.62 -6.32 -1.93
C ALA A 111 8.84 -5.91 -1.09
N SER A 112 9.71 -6.87 -0.78
CA SER A 112 10.98 -6.59 -0.08
C SER A 112 11.88 -5.67 -0.93
N GLY A 113 11.94 -5.92 -2.25
CA GLY A 113 12.65 -5.06 -3.20
C GLY A 113 12.13 -3.62 -3.17
N PHE A 114 10.81 -3.44 -3.17
CA PHE A 114 10.18 -2.11 -3.02
C PHE A 114 10.63 -1.40 -1.74
N LEU A 115 10.58 -2.09 -0.59
CA LEU A 115 11.00 -1.51 0.69
C LEU A 115 12.49 -1.14 0.70
N ILE A 116 13.36 -1.95 0.08
CA ILE A 116 14.80 -1.68 -0.02
C ILE A 116 15.06 -0.42 -0.84
N VAL A 117 14.44 -0.29 -2.02
CA VAL A 117 14.58 0.91 -2.86
C VAL A 117 14.09 2.14 -2.08
N LYS A 118 12.97 2.02 -1.36
CA LYS A 118 12.45 3.11 -0.54
C LYS A 118 13.34 3.46 0.64
N TYR A 119 13.95 2.47 1.28
CA TYR A 119 14.91 2.69 2.34
C TYR A 119 16.12 3.49 1.84
N PHE A 120 16.68 3.15 0.68
CA PHE A 120 17.77 3.92 0.08
C PHE A 120 17.35 5.34 -0.31
N GLU A 121 16.16 5.50 -0.89
CA GLU A 121 15.62 6.83 -1.20
C GLU A 121 15.49 7.67 0.08
N TYR A 122 14.90 7.14 1.14
CA TYR A 122 14.74 7.83 2.41
C TYR A 122 16.07 8.14 3.10
N SER A 123 16.98 7.16 3.16
CA SER A 123 18.30 7.34 3.76
C SER A 123 19.12 8.39 3.03
N GLY A 124 19.01 8.46 1.69
CA GLY A 124 19.59 9.54 0.90
C GLY A 124 19.04 10.89 1.32
N LYS A 125 17.71 11.04 1.46
CA LYS A 125 17.07 12.30 1.87
C LYS A 125 17.48 12.71 3.31
N PHE A 126 17.52 11.76 4.24
CA PHE A 126 17.94 12.04 5.62
C PHE A 126 19.43 12.40 5.75
N ALA A 127 20.30 11.80 4.93
CA ALA A 127 21.71 12.18 4.89
C ALA A 127 21.92 13.63 4.43
N HIS A 128 21.00 14.17 3.63
CA HIS A 128 20.96 15.58 3.23
C HIS A 128 20.20 16.47 4.23
N GLY A 129 19.84 15.96 5.41
CA GLY A 129 19.23 16.72 6.50
C GLY A 129 17.72 16.93 6.37
N ILE A 130 17.04 16.26 5.43
CA ILE A 130 15.61 16.46 5.18
C ILE A 130 14.77 15.63 6.14
N PHE A 131 14.33 16.27 7.22
CA PHE A 131 13.40 15.71 8.20
C PHE A 131 11.99 16.28 8.01
N PRO A 132 10.92 15.53 8.31
CA PRO A 132 9.56 16.06 8.28
C PRO A 132 9.45 17.31 9.17
N GLY A 133 8.98 18.42 8.58
CA GLY A 133 8.75 19.70 9.27
C GLY A 133 9.45 20.90 8.63
N ASN A 134 10.78 20.97 8.70
CA ASN A 134 11.52 22.20 8.36
C ASN A 134 12.52 21.99 7.20
N VAL A 135 11.97 21.61 6.04
CA VAL A 135 12.70 21.16 4.84
C VAL A 135 13.03 22.30 3.88
N ALA A 136 12.20 23.33 3.87
CA ALA A 136 12.27 24.43 2.93
C ALA A 136 13.56 25.25 3.06
N GLN A 137 14.16 25.29 4.27
CA GLN A 137 15.45 25.94 4.45
C GLN A 137 16.58 25.18 3.76
N ILE A 138 16.49 23.85 3.65
CA ILE A 138 17.51 22.97 3.06
C ILE A 138 17.33 22.85 1.55
N VAL A 139 16.08 22.84 1.10
CA VAL A 139 15.72 22.77 -0.34
C VAL A 139 16.01 24.09 -1.06
N LEU A 140 15.88 25.22 -0.37
CA LEU A 140 16.17 26.56 -0.93
C LEU A 140 17.60 27.04 -0.67
N ASP A 141 18.40 26.29 0.09
CA ASP A 141 19.81 26.64 0.29
C ASP A 141 20.60 26.37 -1.00
N HIS A 142 21.14 27.44 -1.57
CA HIS A 142 21.90 27.42 -2.83
C HIS A 142 23.26 26.72 -2.67
N ALA A 143 23.73 26.54 -1.43
CA ALA A 143 25.01 25.89 -1.14
C ALA A 143 24.96 24.36 -1.29
N THR A 144 23.83 23.72 -0.97
CA THR A 144 23.77 22.25 -0.82
C THR A 144 23.35 21.49 -2.08
N HIS A 145 22.83 22.14 -3.13
CA HIS A 145 22.45 21.51 -4.42
C HIS A 145 21.67 20.19 -4.31
N ALA A 146 21.04 19.88 -3.17
CA ALA A 146 20.53 18.55 -2.87
C ALA A 146 19.40 18.12 -3.84
N TYR A 147 18.81 19.09 -4.55
CA TYR A 147 17.72 18.89 -5.50
C TYR A 147 17.87 19.64 -6.83
N GLY A 148 19.10 20.04 -7.16
CA GLY A 148 19.42 20.81 -8.36
C GLY A 148 19.23 22.32 -8.18
N PRO A 149 19.85 23.14 -9.05
CA PRO A 149 19.68 24.59 -9.01
C PRO A 149 18.22 24.96 -9.24
N ILE A 150 17.73 25.98 -8.52
CA ILE A 150 16.42 26.58 -8.80
C ILE A 150 16.42 26.94 -10.29
N PRO A 151 15.43 26.48 -11.08
CA PRO A 151 15.42 26.80 -12.50
C PRO A 151 15.44 28.32 -12.67
N ALA A 152 16.27 28.84 -13.58
CA ALA A 152 16.54 30.29 -13.74
C ALA A 152 15.27 31.16 -13.83
N GLN A 153 14.15 30.59 -14.29
CA GLN A 153 12.83 31.24 -14.34
C GLN A 153 12.21 31.59 -12.96
N TRP A 154 12.72 31.03 -11.86
CA TRP A 154 12.27 31.25 -10.48
C TRP A 154 13.32 31.95 -9.61
N GLU A 155 14.49 32.26 -10.16
CA GLU A 155 15.57 32.95 -9.45
C GLU A 155 15.12 34.39 -9.11
N GLY A 156 14.98 34.70 -7.82
CA GLY A 156 14.51 36.00 -7.32
C GLY A 156 12.99 36.15 -7.15
N GLN A 157 12.19 35.12 -7.44
CA GLN A 157 10.75 35.15 -7.10
C GLN A 157 10.51 34.88 -5.61
N PRO A 158 9.47 35.48 -4.99
CA PRO A 158 9.11 35.16 -3.60
C PRO A 158 8.54 33.74 -3.52
N ILE A 159 9.34 32.80 -3.02
CA ILE A 159 8.92 31.40 -2.79
C ILE A 159 8.45 31.26 -1.34
N ASP A 160 7.21 30.81 -1.13
CA ASP A 160 6.73 30.53 0.22
C ASP A 160 7.33 29.21 0.73
N LYS A 161 8.21 29.31 1.74
CA LYS A 161 8.82 28.17 2.42
C LYS A 161 7.78 27.19 2.97
N ASN A 162 6.60 27.68 3.35
CA ASN A 162 5.53 26.85 3.89
C ASN A 162 4.97 25.88 2.84
N GLY A 163 4.89 26.27 1.56
CA GLY A 163 4.39 25.40 0.49
C GLY A 163 5.29 24.17 0.30
N ILE A 164 6.60 24.37 0.28
CA ILE A 164 7.60 23.29 0.17
C ILE A 164 7.57 22.39 1.41
N ASN A 165 7.51 22.97 2.61
CA ASN A 165 7.40 22.22 3.86
C ASN A 165 6.16 21.34 3.90
N LEU A 166 5.02 21.87 3.47
CA LEU A 166 3.76 21.13 3.40
C LEU A 166 3.85 19.99 2.41
N PHE A 167 4.39 20.20 1.20
CA PHE A 167 4.59 19.14 0.22
C PHE A 167 5.38 17.96 0.81
N PHE A 168 6.56 18.23 1.38
CA PHE A 168 7.40 17.18 1.95
C PHE A 168 6.74 16.52 3.17
N SER A 169 5.99 17.27 3.98
CA SER A 169 5.23 16.71 5.11
C SER A 169 4.17 15.72 4.63
N PHE A 170 3.39 16.07 3.61
CA PHE A 170 2.43 15.14 2.99
C PHE A 170 3.13 13.95 2.35
N TYR A 171 4.23 14.19 1.62
CA TYR A 171 5.04 13.12 1.03
C TYR A 171 5.48 12.11 2.09
N PHE A 172 6.08 12.55 3.20
CA PHE A 172 6.57 11.65 4.25
C PHE A 172 5.43 10.93 4.99
N ILE A 173 4.34 11.63 5.31
CA ILE A 173 3.20 11.00 5.99
C ILE A 173 2.53 9.97 5.07
N MET A 174 2.18 10.35 3.84
CA MET A 174 1.45 9.47 2.92
C MET A 174 2.29 8.26 2.51
N THR A 175 3.57 8.47 2.16
CA THR A 175 4.44 7.35 1.78
C THR A 175 4.92 6.52 2.98
N GLY A 176 5.06 7.14 4.16
CA GLY A 176 5.40 6.43 5.40
C GLY A 176 4.27 5.56 5.92
N VAL A 177 3.03 6.08 5.98
CA VAL A 177 1.84 5.30 6.31
C VAL A 177 1.64 4.19 5.29
N HIS A 178 1.81 4.47 4.00
CA HIS A 178 1.76 3.42 2.97
C HIS A 178 2.84 2.34 3.18
N GLY A 179 4.09 2.72 3.48
CA GLY A 179 5.16 1.77 3.79
C GLY A 179 4.83 0.88 4.99
N LEU A 180 4.18 1.42 6.03
CA LEU A 180 3.68 0.63 7.15
C LEU A 180 2.62 -0.39 6.70
N HIS A 181 1.68 0.01 5.83
CA HIS A 181 0.67 -0.89 5.28
C HIS A 181 1.29 -2.02 4.45
N VAL A 182 2.33 -1.73 3.67
CA VAL A 182 3.11 -2.74 2.92
C VAL A 182 3.74 -3.74 3.87
N ILE A 183 4.37 -3.30 4.96
CA ILE A 183 4.98 -4.19 5.97
C ILE A 183 3.91 -5.09 6.62
N ILE A 184 2.76 -4.52 7.00
CA ILE A 184 1.63 -5.28 7.54
C ILE A 184 1.14 -6.31 6.52
N GLY A 185 0.99 -5.92 5.26
CA GLY A 185 0.55 -6.81 4.18
C GLY A 185 1.52 -7.96 3.93
N MET A 186 2.81 -7.67 3.93
CA MET A 186 3.85 -8.69 3.80
C MET A 186 3.81 -9.67 4.97
N SER A 187 3.56 -9.18 6.19
CA SER A 187 3.41 -10.01 7.38
C SER A 187 2.22 -10.95 7.27
N VAL A 188 1.06 -10.44 6.79
CA VAL A 188 -0.15 -11.24 6.54
C VAL A 188 0.10 -12.29 5.45
N LEU A 189 0.69 -11.91 4.32
CA LEU A 189 1.00 -12.85 3.22
C LEU A 189 2.01 -13.93 3.66
N THR A 190 3.00 -13.56 4.47
CA THR A 190 3.97 -14.50 5.04
C THR A 190 3.28 -15.48 6.00
N TRP A 191 2.38 -14.98 6.85
CA TRP A 191 1.58 -15.84 7.74
C TRP A 191 0.71 -16.83 6.95
N VAL A 192 0.06 -16.37 5.87
CA VAL A 192 -0.69 -17.24 4.96
C VAL A 192 0.23 -18.29 4.32
N LEU A 193 1.41 -17.90 3.84
CA LEU A 193 2.37 -18.81 3.23
C LEU A 193 2.84 -19.90 4.21
N ILE A 194 3.11 -19.53 5.47
CA ILE A 194 3.52 -20.48 6.52
C ILE A 194 2.39 -21.48 6.80
N LYS A 195 1.14 -21.00 6.97
CA LYS A 195 -0.01 -21.89 7.15
C LYS A 195 -0.28 -22.79 5.94
N MET A 196 -0.05 -22.31 4.72
CA MET A 196 -0.10 -23.14 3.50
C MET A 196 0.93 -24.26 3.53
N LYS A 197 2.16 -23.96 3.94
CA LYS A 197 3.24 -24.93 4.07
C LYS A 197 2.92 -26.01 5.12
N ASN A 198 2.30 -25.62 6.24
CA ASN A 198 1.95 -26.53 7.33
C ASN A 198 0.77 -27.47 7.02
N GLY A 199 0.15 -27.35 5.84
CA GLY A 199 -0.92 -28.26 5.42
C GLY A 199 -2.32 -27.90 5.93
N GLU A 200 -2.46 -26.82 6.70
CA GLU A 200 -3.72 -26.42 7.36
C GLU A 200 -4.80 -25.89 6.39
N PHE A 201 -4.44 -25.59 5.14
CA PHE A 201 -5.41 -25.18 4.12
C PHE A 201 -5.80 -26.37 3.23
N SER A 202 -7.05 -26.81 3.42
CA SER A 202 -7.82 -27.66 2.51
C SER A 202 -8.44 -26.81 1.39
N HIS A 203 -8.75 -27.43 0.25
CA HIS A 203 -9.31 -26.78 -0.97
C HIS A 203 -10.63 -26.00 -0.72
N TRP A 204 -11.27 -26.24 0.43
CA TRP A 204 -12.52 -25.62 0.87
C TRP A 204 -12.34 -24.35 1.73
N TYR A 205 -11.14 -24.08 2.26
CA TYR A 205 -10.88 -22.96 3.18
C TYR A 205 -9.77 -22.03 2.65
N TYR A 206 -10.05 -21.30 1.55
CA TYR A 206 -9.11 -20.34 0.95
C TYR A 206 -9.38 -18.87 1.35
N THR A 207 -10.39 -18.62 2.19
CA THR A 207 -10.81 -17.29 2.67
C THR A 207 -9.66 -16.43 3.18
N PRO A 208 -8.68 -16.94 3.96
CA PRO A 208 -7.57 -16.11 4.43
C PRO A 208 -6.59 -15.70 3.32
N VAL A 209 -6.44 -16.53 2.28
CA VAL A 209 -5.63 -16.21 1.10
C VAL A 209 -6.32 -15.12 0.27
N GLU A 210 -7.64 -15.25 0.09
CA GLU A 210 -8.47 -14.25 -0.61
C GLU A 210 -8.43 -12.92 0.14
N ASN A 211 -8.71 -12.90 1.45
CA ASN A 211 -8.69 -11.68 2.26
C ASN A 211 -7.29 -11.04 2.31
N GLY A 212 -6.23 -11.85 2.49
CA GLY A 212 -4.86 -11.35 2.46
C GLY A 212 -4.49 -10.75 1.10
N GLY A 213 -4.96 -11.34 0.01
CA GLY A 213 -4.76 -10.80 -1.33
C GLY A 213 -5.58 -9.53 -1.60
N LEU A 214 -6.84 -9.46 -1.15
CA LEU A 214 -7.66 -8.25 -1.24
C LEU A 214 -6.99 -7.07 -0.52
N TYR A 215 -6.42 -7.30 0.65
CA TYR A 215 -5.62 -6.29 1.35
C TYR A 215 -4.41 -5.86 0.51
N TRP A 216 -3.65 -6.81 -0.02
CA TRP A 216 -2.47 -6.52 -0.84
C TRP A 216 -2.82 -5.69 -2.08
N HIS A 217 -3.91 -6.04 -2.77
CA HIS A 217 -4.41 -5.29 -3.93
C HIS A 217 -4.83 -3.87 -3.56
N LEU A 218 -5.43 -3.65 -2.38
CA LEU A 218 -5.74 -2.29 -1.92
C LEU A 218 -4.46 -1.48 -1.70
N VAL A 219 -3.47 -2.06 -1.02
CA VAL A 219 -2.19 -1.38 -0.76
C VAL A 219 -1.52 -0.99 -2.08
N ASP A 220 -1.47 -1.91 -3.04
CA ASP A 220 -0.97 -1.64 -4.40
C ASP A 220 -1.77 -0.53 -5.12
N LEU A 221 -3.10 -0.58 -5.06
CA LEU A 221 -3.96 0.45 -5.64
C LEU A 221 -3.65 1.84 -5.07
N ILE A 222 -3.46 1.95 -3.75
CA ILE A 222 -3.09 3.23 -3.12
C ILE A 222 -1.76 3.74 -3.69
N TRP A 223 -0.78 2.86 -3.91
CA TRP A 223 0.50 3.26 -4.51
C TRP A 223 0.35 3.75 -5.96
N ILE A 224 -0.50 3.08 -6.75
CA ILE A 224 -0.81 3.48 -8.13
C ILE A 224 -1.36 4.91 -8.19
N TYR A 225 -2.04 5.40 -7.14
CA TYR A 225 -2.45 6.81 -7.04
C TYR A 225 -1.36 7.72 -6.46
N LEU A 226 -0.60 7.27 -5.46
CA LEU A 226 0.50 8.04 -4.87
C LEU A 226 1.60 8.35 -5.89
N PHE A 227 1.95 7.40 -6.75
CA PHE A 227 3.05 7.56 -7.70
C PHE A 227 2.81 8.70 -8.69
N PRO A 228 1.69 8.76 -9.45
CA PRO A 228 1.40 9.88 -10.33
C PRO A 228 1.29 11.20 -9.58
N LEU A 229 0.66 11.17 -8.40
CA LEU A 229 0.44 12.37 -7.58
C LEU A 229 1.77 13.05 -7.21
N PHE A 230 2.80 12.29 -6.84
CA PHE A 230 4.08 12.86 -6.39
C PHE A 230 5.16 12.92 -7.47
N TYR A 231 5.15 12.02 -8.45
CA TYR A 231 6.25 11.86 -9.40
C TYR A 231 5.89 12.28 -10.83
N LEU A 232 4.61 12.30 -11.23
CA LEU A 232 4.22 12.60 -12.62
C LEU A 232 3.52 13.94 -12.79
N ILE A 233 2.65 14.33 -11.87
CA ILE A 233 1.90 15.59 -11.94
C ILE A 233 2.83 16.72 -11.47
N GLN A 234 3.05 17.73 -12.32
CA GLN A 234 3.89 18.91 -12.05
C GLN A 234 3.15 20.20 -12.37
#